data_AF-A0A938FXN0-F1
#
_entry.id   AF-A0A938FXN0-F1
#
_cell.length_a   1.000
_cell.length_b   1.000
_cell.length_c   1.000
_cell.angle_alpha   90.00
_cell.angle_beta   90.00
_cell.angle_gamma   90.00
#
_symmetry.space_group_name_H-M   'P 1'
#
loop_
_entity.id
_entity.type
_entity.pdbx_description
1 polymer ?
#
loop_
_entity_poly.entity_id
_entity_poly.type
_entity_poly.pdbx_seq_one_letter_code
_entity_poly.pdbx_strand_id
1 'polypeptide(L)'
;MSTATEQHTGHDDHAHEESHGASDKQYVIIALILAALTAIEVSTYYIDFGPLFMPTLFVLMIVKFVIVVSYFMHLKFDNKLFSYLFYSGLILAVAVYCGALATFKFFLQKG
;
A
#
# COMPACT_ATOMS: atom_id res chain seq x y z
N MET A 1 34.06 2.68 51.96
CA MET A 1 34.23 3.85 51.05
C MET A 1 33.45 3.51 49.77
N SER A 2 32.21 3.97 49.61
CA SER A 2 31.81 5.23 48.92
C SER A 2 32.22 5.28 47.43
N THR A 3 31.25 4.89 46.59
CA THR A 3 30.79 5.51 45.33
C THR A 3 31.74 6.42 44.53
N ALA A 4 31.88 6.09 43.24
CA ALA A 4 31.96 7.09 42.18
C ALA A 4 31.11 6.60 40.99
N THR A 5 30.04 7.35 40.73
CA THR A 5 29.25 7.36 39.50
C THR A 5 30.04 8.07 38.41
N GLU A 6 30.19 7.46 37.24
CA GLU A 6 30.49 8.21 36.01
C GLU A 6 29.43 7.86 34.96
N GLN A 7 28.40 8.70 34.96
CA GLN A 7 27.41 8.81 33.91
C GLN A 7 27.90 9.97 33.03
N HIS A 8 28.46 9.66 31.85
CA HIS A 8 28.69 10.66 30.81
C HIS A 8 27.84 10.31 29.59
N THR A 9 26.80 11.12 29.44
CA THR A 9 26.01 11.30 28.23
C THR A 9 26.89 11.90 27.14
N GLY A 10 27.10 11.16 26.06
CA GLY A 10 27.74 11.63 24.83
C GLY A 10 26.91 11.19 23.65
N HIS A 11 26.10 12.12 23.16
CA HIS A 11 25.40 12.06 21.90
C HIS A 11 26.44 12.11 20.78
N ASP A 12 26.69 10.97 20.15
CA ASP A 12 27.36 10.91 18.86
C ASP A 12 26.34 10.38 17.86
N ASP A 13 25.66 11.34 17.23
CA ASP A 13 25.05 11.21 15.91
C ASP A 13 26.11 10.69 14.94
N HIS A 14 26.29 9.37 14.90
CA HIS A 14 26.90 8.70 13.77
C HIS A 14 25.87 8.63 12.64
N ALA A 15 25.51 9.82 12.13
CA ALA A 15 25.00 10.00 10.79
C ALA A 15 26.12 9.59 9.83
N HIS A 16 26.20 8.29 9.57
CA HIS A 16 26.97 7.76 8.46
C HIS A 16 26.34 8.27 7.16
N GLU A 17 26.89 9.37 6.66
CA GLU A 17 26.94 9.61 5.22
C GLU A 17 27.71 8.43 4.59
N GLU A 18 27.09 7.79 3.60
CA GLU A 18 27.60 7.65 2.23
C GLU A 18 27.08 6.38 1.52
N SER A 19 26.41 6.61 0.38
CA SER A 19 26.48 5.77 -0.83
C SER A 19 25.57 4.54 -1.03
N HIS A 20 24.35 4.47 -0.45
CA HIS A 20 23.29 3.53 -0.94
C HIS A 20 21.85 4.10 -1.00
N GLY A 21 21.63 5.36 -0.64
CA GLY A 21 20.30 5.91 -0.34
C GLY A 21 19.43 6.44 -1.51
N ALA A 22 19.70 6.08 -2.77
CA ALA A 22 18.88 6.54 -3.90
C ALA A 22 17.54 5.76 -4.00
N SER A 23 17.51 4.50 -3.56
CA SER A 23 16.32 3.64 -3.63
C SER A 23 15.39 3.86 -2.44
N ASP A 24 15.93 3.91 -1.22
CA ASP A 24 15.14 3.98 0.02
C ASP A 24 14.32 5.28 0.12
N LYS A 25 14.88 6.40 -0.32
CA LYS A 25 14.17 7.69 -0.36
C LYS A 25 12.91 7.62 -1.23
N GLN A 26 12.94 6.86 -2.32
CA GLN A 26 11.78 6.69 -3.19
C GLN A 26 10.67 5.93 -2.47
N TYR A 27 10.99 4.83 -1.79
CA TYR A 27 10.02 4.08 -0.98
C TYR A 27 9.41 4.93 0.14
N VAL A 28 10.23 5.72 0.83
CA VAL A 28 9.75 6.63 1.88
C VAL A 28 8.79 7.68 1.32
N ILE A 29 9.08 8.27 0.17
CA ILE A 29 8.18 9.23 -0.49
C ILE A 29 6.85 8.57 -0.85
N ILE A 30 6.89 7.34 -1.37
CA ILE A 30 5.67 6.60 -1.75
C ILE A 30 4.87 6.21 -0.49
N ALA A 31 5.55 5.84 0.60
CA ALA A 31 4.93 5.61 1.90
C ALA A 31 4.17 6.84 2.39
N LEU A 32 4.78 8.03 2.28
CA LEU A 32 4.14 9.29 2.66
C LEU A 32 2.93 9.61 1.77
N ILE A 33 3.00 9.33 0.47
CA ILE A 33 1.85 9.48 -0.44
C ILE A 33 0.71 8.55 -0.02
N LEU A 34 0.99 7.28 0.28
CA LEU A 34 -0.01 6.34 0.78
C LEU A 34 -0.59 6.75 2.13
N ALA A 35 0.24 7.29 3.02
CA ALA A 35 -0.19 7.83 4.30
C ALA A 35 -1.15 9.02 4.09
N ALA A 36 -0.82 9.93 3.18
CA ALA A 36 -1.69 11.06 2.82
C ALA A 36 -3.02 10.58 2.20
N LEU A 37 -2.99 9.63 1.27
CA LEU A 37 -4.22 9.02 0.71
C LEU A 37 -5.06 8.33 1.80
N THR A 38 -4.42 7.80 2.84
CA THR A 38 -5.11 7.20 4.00
C THR A 38 -5.68 8.23 4.95
N ALA A 39 -4.98 9.34 5.19
CA ALA A 39 -5.54 10.46 5.91
C ALA A 39 -6.76 11.06 5.19
N ILE A 40 -6.71 11.19 3.85
CA ILE A 40 -7.85 11.64 3.04
C ILE A 40 -9.02 10.66 3.15
N GLU A 41 -8.77 9.35 3.02
CA GLU A 41 -9.80 8.32 3.18
C GLU A 41 -10.46 8.41 4.56
N VAL A 42 -9.65 8.49 5.63
CA VAL A 42 -10.14 8.63 7.01
C VAL A 42 -10.94 9.91 7.18
N SER A 43 -10.47 11.03 6.63
CA SER A 43 -11.19 12.32 6.65
C SER A 43 -12.54 12.26 5.94
N THR A 44 -12.67 11.37 4.96
CA THR A 44 -13.93 11.13 4.22
C THR A 44 -15.01 10.51 5.11
N TYR A 45 -14.67 9.90 6.25
CA TYR A 45 -15.65 9.45 7.25
C TYR A 45 -16.13 10.57 8.20
N TYR A 46 -15.35 11.65 8.33
CA TYR A 46 -15.70 12.78 9.21
C TYR A 46 -16.50 13.88 8.50
N ILE A 47 -16.46 13.90 7.16
CA ILE A 47 -17.14 14.89 6.34
C ILE A 47 -18.19 14.15 5.50
N ASP A 48 -19.41 14.69 5.44
CA ASP A 48 -20.50 14.07 4.70
C ASP A 48 -20.36 14.32 3.19
N PHE A 49 -19.77 13.35 2.48
CA PHE A 49 -19.57 13.42 1.02
C PHE A 49 -20.81 13.01 0.20
N GLY A 50 -21.93 12.74 0.87
CA GLY A 50 -23.20 12.38 0.23
C GLY A 50 -23.06 11.16 -0.70
N PRO A 51 -23.77 11.13 -1.85
CA PRO A 51 -23.75 9.98 -2.77
C PRO A 51 -22.38 9.65 -3.36
N LEU A 52 -21.43 10.59 -3.32
CA LEU A 52 -20.08 10.40 -3.87
C LEU A 52 -19.10 9.71 -2.89
N PHE A 53 -19.52 9.45 -1.66
CA PHE A 53 -18.73 8.69 -0.68
C PHE A 53 -18.32 7.32 -1.24
N MET A 54 -19.31 6.48 -1.59
CA MET A 54 -19.11 5.13 -2.13
C MET A 54 -18.10 5.05 -3.29
N PRO A 55 -18.28 5.81 -4.39
CA PRO A 55 -17.34 5.73 -5.52
C PRO A 55 -15.95 6.27 -5.17
N THR A 56 -15.86 7.30 -4.32
CA THR A 56 -14.56 7.87 -3.90
C THR A 56 -13.75 6.85 -3.12
N LEU A 57 -14.38 6.16 -2.16
CA LEU A 57 -13.75 5.12 -1.35
C LEU A 57 -13.25 3.97 -2.23
N PHE A 58 -14.05 3.56 -3.21
CA PHE A 58 -13.68 2.49 -4.14
C PHE A 58 -12.46 2.88 -5.01
N VAL A 59 -12.43 4.12 -5.50
CA VAL A 59 -11.29 4.64 -6.27
C VAL A 59 -10.03 4.70 -5.41
N LEU A 60 -10.13 5.22 -4.18
CA LEU A 60 -8.99 5.28 -3.26
C LEU A 60 -8.43 3.89 -2.93
N MET A 61 -9.30 2.90 -2.73
CA MET A 61 -8.92 1.49 -2.51
C MET A 61 -8.10 0.94 -3.69
N ILE A 62 -8.59 1.11 -4.93
CA ILE A 62 -7.88 0.62 -6.13
C ILE A 62 -6.54 1.33 -6.28
N VAL A 63 -6.51 2.66 -6.13
CA VAL A 63 -5.27 3.44 -6.29
C VAL A 63 -4.21 3.00 -5.28
N LYS A 64 -4.57 2.86 -4.00
CA LYS A 64 -3.64 2.39 -2.98
C LYS A 64 -3.13 0.99 -3.27
N PHE A 65 -4.03 0.09 -3.66
CA PHE A 65 -3.66 -1.27 -4.02
C PHE A 65 -2.62 -1.29 -5.15
N VAL A 66 -2.83 -0.53 -6.23
CA VAL A 66 -1.90 -0.47 -7.36
C VAL A 66 -0.55 0.12 -6.95
N ILE A 67 -0.54 1.17 -6.13
CA ILE A 67 0.71 1.79 -5.63
C ILE A 67 1.50 0.80 -4.77
N VAL A 68 0.84 0.11 -3.83
CA VAL A 68 1.48 -0.90 -2.95
C VAL A 68 2.06 -2.05 -3.77
N VAL A 69 1.29 -2.61 -4.69
CA VAL A 69 1.73 -3.71 -5.56
C VAL A 69 2.89 -3.28 -6.46
N SER A 70 2.80 -2.11 -7.09
CA SER A 70 3.82 -1.67 -8.06
C SER A 70 5.14 -1.34 -7.37
N TYR A 71 5.08 -0.66 -6.21
CA TYR A 71 6.28 -0.17 -5.53
C TYR A 71 6.68 -1.07 -4.37
N PHE A 72 5.85 -1.27 -3.34
CA PHE A 72 6.22 -2.01 -2.13
C PHE A 72 6.41 -3.51 -2.32
N MET A 73 5.74 -4.14 -3.30
CA MET A 73 6.02 -5.55 -3.66
C MET A 73 7.22 -5.69 -4.60
N HIS A 74 8.00 -4.63 -4.83
CA HIS A 74 9.22 -4.63 -5.63
C HIS A 74 9.02 -4.90 -7.14
N LEU A 75 7.77 -5.09 -7.60
CA LEU A 75 7.43 -5.46 -8.98
C LEU A 75 7.90 -4.47 -10.06
N LYS A 76 8.10 -3.19 -9.71
CA LYS A 76 8.61 -2.17 -10.64
C LYS A 76 10.13 -2.16 -10.74
N PHE A 77 10.85 -2.67 -9.73
CA PHE A 77 12.31 -2.75 -9.70
C PHE A 77 12.82 -4.15 -10.05
N ASP A 78 11.95 -5.16 -10.01
CA ASP A 78 12.21 -6.52 -10.44
C ASP A 78 11.90 -6.72 -11.94
N ASN A 79 12.22 -7.90 -12.46
CA ASN A 79 12.00 -8.30 -13.84
C ASN A 79 10.51 -8.24 -14.19
N LYS A 80 10.18 -7.71 -15.38
CA LYS A 80 8.80 -7.53 -15.88
C LYS A 80 7.96 -8.82 -15.84
N LEU A 81 8.61 -9.98 -15.77
CA LEU A 81 7.98 -11.28 -15.59
C LEU A 81 7.13 -11.36 -14.31
N PHE A 82 7.62 -10.86 -13.17
CA PHE A 82 6.86 -10.89 -11.92
C PHE A 82 5.63 -9.98 -11.98
N SER A 83 5.76 -8.79 -12.59
CA SER A 83 4.62 -7.91 -12.86
C SER A 83 3.58 -8.63 -13.73
N TYR A 84 4.01 -9.27 -14.83
CA TYR A 84 3.10 -9.96 -15.74
C TYR A 84 2.39 -11.15 -15.08
N LEU A 85 3.09 -11.95 -14.28
CA LEU A 85 2.49 -13.05 -13.53
C LEU A 85 1.48 -12.54 -12.49
N PHE A 86 1.78 -11.46 -11.79
CA PHE A 86 0.86 -10.85 -10.84
C PHE A 86 -0.41 -10.34 -11.53
N TYR A 87 -0.28 -9.54 -12.59
CA TYR A 87 -1.43 -9.00 -13.31
C TYR A 87 -2.25 -10.09 -14.01
N SER A 88 -1.61 -11.11 -14.58
CA SER A 88 -2.33 -12.24 -15.17
C SER A 88 -3.08 -13.06 -14.11
N GLY A 89 -2.48 -13.28 -12.94
CA GLY A 89 -3.15 -13.88 -11.77
C GLY A 89 -4.33 -13.03 -11.26
N LEU A 90 -4.18 -11.71 -11.20
CA LEU A 90 -5.25 -10.79 -10.81
C LEU A 90 -6.42 -10.85 -11.79
N ILE A 91 -6.15 -10.82 -13.11
CA ILE A 91 -7.18 -10.93 -14.15
C ILE A 91 -7.87 -12.29 -14.06
N LEU A 92 -7.11 -13.37 -13.90
CA LEU A 92 -7.66 -14.71 -13.74
C LEU A 92 -8.56 -14.80 -12.50
N ALA A 93 -8.13 -14.26 -11.36
CA ALA A 93 -8.92 -14.24 -10.13
C ALA A 93 -10.25 -13.49 -10.30
N VAL A 94 -10.21 -12.31 -10.93
CA VAL A 94 -11.42 -11.54 -11.25
C VAL A 94 -12.33 -12.32 -12.21
N ALA A 95 -11.77 -12.93 -13.24
CA ALA A 95 -12.54 -13.72 -14.21
C ALA A 95 -13.23 -14.93 -13.54
N VAL A 96 -12.51 -15.69 -12.70
CA VAL A 96 -13.07 -16.82 -11.94
C VAL A 96 -14.13 -16.35 -10.97
N TYR A 97 -13.91 -15.24 -10.26
CA TYR A 97 -14.89 -14.65 -9.35
C TYR A 97 -16.17 -14.24 -10.09
N CYS A 98 -16.04 -13.54 -11.22
CA CYS A 98 -17.18 -13.18 -12.07
C CYS A 98 -17.90 -14.41 -12.62
N GLY A 99 -17.18 -15.45 -13.04
CA GLY A 99 -17.77 -16.71 -13.50
C GLY A 99 -18.54 -17.44 -12.40
N ALA A 100 -18.00 -17.48 -11.18
CA ALA A 100 -18.68 -18.02 -10.01
C ALA A 100 -19.96 -17.24 -9.69
N LEU A 101 -19.89 -15.89 -9.66
CA LEU A 101 -21.06 -15.04 -9.45
C LEU A 101 -22.12 -15.21 -10.54
N ALA A 102 -21.72 -15.33 -11.81
CA ALA A 102 -22.63 -15.58 -12.91
C ALA A 102 -23.33 -16.95 -12.76
N THR A 103 -22.60 -17.97 -12.31
CA THR A 103 -23.16 -19.30 -12.03
C THR A 103 -24.17 -19.23 -10.87
N PHE A 104 -23.84 -18.55 -9.77
CA PHE A 104 -24.76 -18.39 -8.65
C PHE A 104 -25.98 -17.54 -9.00
N LYS A 105 -25.83 -16.46 -9.77
CA LYS A 105 -26.95 -15.67 -10.32
C LYS A 105 -27.85 -16.53 -11.19
N PHE A 106 -27.26 -17.33 -12.07
CA PHE A 106 -28.00 -18.26 -12.93
C PHE A 106 -28.74 -19.32 -12.10
N PHE A 107 -28.16 -19.79 -11.00
CA PHE A 107 -28.79 -20.78 -10.12
C PHE A 107 -29.89 -20.18 -9.23
N LEU A 108 -29.67 -18.97 -8.68
CA LEU A 108 -30.63 -18.24 -7.83
C LEU A 108 -31.82 -17.65 -8.62
N GLN A 109 -31.68 -17.46 -9.94
CA GLN A 109 -32.77 -16.99 -10.80
C GLN A 109 -33.64 -18.12 -11.34
N LYS A 110 -33.23 -19.38 -11.18
CA LYS A 110 -33.87 -20.56 -11.79
C LYS A 110 -34.50 -21.52 -10.78
N GLY A 111 -34.42 -21.23 -9.48
CA GLY A 111 -35.15 -21.91 -8.40
C GLY A 111 -36.14 -20.96 -7.73
#